data_AF-A0A9N9AF13-F1
#
_entry.id   AF-A0A9N9AF13-F1
#
_cell.length_a   1.000
_cell.length_b   1.000
_cell.length_c   1.000
_cell.angle_alpha   90.00
_cell.angle_beta   90.00
_cell.angle_gamma   90.00
#
_symmetry.space_group_name_H-M   'P 1'
#
loop_
_entity.id
_entity.type
_entity.pdbx_description
1 polymer ?
#
loop_
_entity_poly.entity_id
_entity_poly.type
_entity_poly.pdbx_seq_one_letter_code
_entity_poly.pdbx_strand_id
1 'polypeptide(L)'
;SQRQSVIEKKFNTIIDKIKSLPDNEILKIESLINIMTYSKGKVKGEIISPYLQKKAIEFLETTSLTNSNNQLKSFYMKIIKAKKAKQDYISKIRSVAQKSKKITKDQFKKAVNKMIKNNNEYSTEFVKLATSISNIETISLSAATEYTKKIITFLIGKPPNHWISTGTLSR
;
A
#
# COMPACT_ATOMS: atom_id res chain seq x y z
N SER A 1 -0.39 46.29 56.06
CA SER A 1 -0.28 45.03 55.28
C SER A 1 -1.53 44.90 54.41
N GLN A 2 -1.43 45.23 53.12
CA GLN A 2 -2.57 45.32 52.20
C GLN A 2 -3.14 43.94 51.87
N ARG A 3 -4.45 43.73 52.13
CA ARG A 3 -5.19 42.56 51.66
C ARG A 3 -5.35 42.67 50.14
N GLN A 4 -4.46 42.05 49.36
CA GLN A 4 -4.67 41.89 47.92
C GLN A 4 -5.95 41.09 47.64
N SER A 5 -6.71 41.52 46.63
CA SER A 5 -7.95 40.86 46.22
C SER A 5 -7.66 39.44 45.70
N VAL A 6 -8.62 38.53 45.84
CA VAL A 6 -8.48 37.13 45.37
C VAL A 6 -8.17 37.08 43.86
N ILE A 7 -8.72 38.01 43.09
CA ILE A 7 -8.51 38.12 41.64
C ILE A 7 -7.06 38.55 41.34
N GLU A 8 -6.57 39.56 42.06
CA GLU A 8 -5.21 40.07 41.89
C GLU A 8 -4.15 39.02 42.23
N LYS A 9 -4.38 38.22 43.28
CA LYS A 9 -3.51 37.08 43.60
C LYS A 9 -3.47 36.06 42.45
N LYS A 10 -4.63 35.69 41.92
CA LYS A 10 -4.72 34.76 40.78
C LYS A 10 -4.03 35.33 39.53
N PHE A 11 -4.19 36.62 39.28
CA PHE A 11 -3.56 37.31 38.16
C PHE A 11 -2.03 37.30 38.27
N ASN A 12 -1.50 37.66 39.44
CA ASN A 12 -0.05 37.64 39.68
C ASN A 12 0.55 36.24 39.54
N THR A 13 -0.13 35.20 40.06
CA THR A 13 0.30 33.81 39.86
C THR A 13 0.36 33.41 38.39
N ILE A 14 -0.57 33.89 37.55
CA ILE A 14 -0.55 33.61 36.12
C ILE A 14 0.61 34.35 35.44
N ILE A 15 0.85 35.62 35.77
CA ILE A 15 1.98 36.38 35.26
C ILE A 15 3.31 35.71 35.61
N ASP A 16 3.47 35.27 36.84
CA ASP A 16 4.72 34.61 37.28
C ASP A 16 4.94 33.30 36.53
N LYS A 17 3.87 32.53 36.27
CA LYS A 17 3.95 31.35 35.42
C LYS A 17 4.36 31.68 34.00
N ILE A 18 3.75 32.70 33.37
CA ILE A 18 4.09 33.11 32.01
C ILE A 18 5.55 33.56 31.91
N LYS A 19 6.04 34.33 32.89
CA LYS A 19 7.43 34.78 32.97
C LYS A 19 8.44 33.64 33.15
N SER A 20 8.01 32.51 33.71
CA SER A 20 8.87 31.33 33.90
C SER A 20 8.94 30.41 32.68
N LEU A 21 8.16 30.68 31.63
CA LEU A 21 8.14 29.84 30.42
C LEU A 21 9.30 30.19 29.48
N PRO A 22 9.78 29.21 28.70
CA PRO A 22 10.75 29.46 27.64
C PRO A 22 10.12 30.23 26.46
N ASP A 23 10.93 31.02 25.76
CA ASP A 23 10.50 31.96 24.71
C ASP A 23 9.63 31.31 23.62
N ASN A 24 9.94 30.06 23.25
CA ASN A 24 9.17 29.31 22.25
C ASN A 24 7.73 29.00 22.69
N GLU A 25 7.50 28.79 23.99
CA GLU A 25 6.16 28.59 24.55
C GLU A 25 5.42 29.93 24.68
N ILE A 26 6.12 31.02 24.96
CA ILE A 26 5.53 32.37 24.98
C ILE A 26 4.95 32.72 23.61
N LEU A 27 5.69 32.46 22.52
CA LEU A 27 5.22 32.69 21.14
C LEU A 27 3.98 31.85 20.79
N LYS A 28 3.90 30.61 21.27
CA LYS A 28 2.72 29.75 21.08
C LYS A 28 1.51 30.30 21.81
N ILE A 29 1.70 30.79 23.04
CA ILE A 29 0.63 31.40 23.85
C ILE A 29 0.12 32.67 23.17
N GLU A 30 1.00 33.52 22.66
CA GLU A 30 0.62 34.71 21.90
C GLU A 30 -0.24 34.34 20.68
N SER A 31 0.22 33.37 19.89
CA SER A 31 -0.55 32.87 18.75
C SER A 31 -1.92 32.34 19.17
N LEU A 32 -2.00 31.61 20.29
CA LEU A 32 -3.25 31.05 20.80
C LEU A 32 -4.23 32.14 21.25
N ILE A 33 -3.76 33.15 21.99
CA ILE A 33 -4.58 34.28 22.43
C ILE A 33 -5.13 35.05 21.22
N ASN A 34 -4.32 35.26 20.19
CA ASN A 34 -4.76 35.90 18.95
C ASN A 34 -5.84 35.11 18.21
N ILE A 35 -5.79 33.78 18.28
CA ILE A 35 -6.83 32.89 17.71
C ILE A 35 -8.12 32.93 18.55
N MET A 36 -7.98 33.05 19.87
CA MET A 36 -9.10 32.98 20.82
C MET A 36 -9.75 34.35 21.11
N THR A 37 -9.34 35.42 20.44
CA THR A 37 -9.88 36.77 20.62
C THR A 37 -10.48 37.31 19.32
N TYR A 38 -11.46 38.22 19.44
CA TYR A 38 -12.02 38.86 18.25
C TYR A 38 -10.98 39.77 17.60
N SER A 39 -10.63 39.49 16.34
CA SER A 39 -9.63 40.26 15.60
C SER A 39 -10.15 41.61 15.07
N LYS A 40 -11.47 41.78 14.96
CA LYS A 40 -12.14 42.97 14.39
C LYS A 40 -13.48 43.23 15.09
N GLY A 41 -14.02 44.43 14.91
CA GLY A 41 -15.35 44.83 15.39
C GLY A 41 -15.33 45.53 16.76
N LYS A 42 -16.52 45.75 17.32
CA LYS A 42 -16.71 46.52 18.57
C LYS A 42 -16.16 45.82 19.82
N VAL A 43 -16.07 44.50 19.79
CA VAL A 43 -15.55 43.64 20.88
C VAL A 43 -14.14 43.13 20.58
N LYS A 44 -13.39 43.84 19.73
CA LYS A 44 -12.02 43.45 19.36
C LYS A 44 -11.14 43.32 20.60
N GLY A 45 -10.39 42.23 20.69
CA GLY A 45 -9.52 41.92 21.83
C GLY A 45 -10.22 41.20 22.99
N GLU A 46 -11.56 41.10 22.97
CA GLU A 46 -12.27 40.25 23.92
C GLU A 46 -12.13 38.78 23.55
N ILE A 47 -12.11 37.90 24.56
CA ILE A 47 -12.08 36.45 24.37
C ILE A 47 -13.40 36.00 23.73
N ILE A 48 -13.32 35.11 22.74
CA ILE A 48 -14.49 34.54 22.07
C ILE A 48 -15.41 33.89 23.10
N SER A 49 -16.71 34.15 22.99
CA SER A 49 -17.67 33.70 24.00
C SER A 49 -17.71 32.16 24.12
N PRO A 50 -17.88 31.60 25.33
CA PRO A 50 -17.96 30.15 25.52
C PRO A 50 -19.03 29.46 24.66
N TYR A 51 -20.14 30.16 24.37
CA TYR A 51 -21.19 29.68 23.48
C TYR A 51 -20.70 29.47 22.04
N LEU A 52 -19.94 30.43 21.51
CA LEU A 52 -19.37 30.31 20.15
C LEU A 52 -18.28 29.24 20.08
N GLN A 53 -17.47 29.10 21.14
CA GLN A 53 -16.49 28.02 21.23
C GLN A 53 -17.18 26.65 21.21
N LYS A 54 -18.25 26.47 22.00
CA LYS A 54 -19.05 25.24 22.04
C LYS A 54 -19.66 24.92 20.68
N LYS A 55 -20.26 25.90 20.03
CA LYS A 55 -20.91 25.73 18.71
C LYS A 55 -19.89 25.39 17.60
N ALA A 56 -18.67 25.91 17.68
CA ALA A 56 -17.60 25.57 16.75
C ALA A 56 -17.14 24.10 16.92
N ILE A 57 -17.03 23.63 18.16
CA ILE A 57 -16.71 22.22 18.46
C ILE A 57 -17.82 21.30 17.94
N GLU A 58 -19.08 21.59 18.26
CA GLU A 58 -20.24 20.83 17.76
C GLU A 58 -20.27 20.76 16.22
N PHE A 59 -19.92 21.86 15.55
CA PHE A 59 -19.81 21.92 14.08
C PHE A 59 -18.67 21.05 13.53
N LEU A 60 -17.50 21.05 14.18
CA LEU A 60 -16.37 20.19 13.79
C LEU A 60 -16.65 18.71 14.04
N GLU A 61 -17.32 18.37 15.13
CA GLU A 61 -17.72 17.00 15.45
C GLU A 61 -18.74 16.47 14.42
N THR A 62 -19.77 17.26 14.12
CA THR A 62 -20.80 16.87 13.12
C THR A 62 -20.24 16.71 11.71
N THR A 63 -19.29 17.55 11.30
CA THR A 63 -18.65 17.46 9.97
C THR A 63 -17.61 16.33 9.87
N SER A 64 -16.89 16.02 10.96
CA SER A 64 -15.90 14.93 11.02
C SER A 64 -16.54 13.53 11.05
N LEU A 65 -17.66 13.37 11.77
CA LEU A 65 -18.38 12.09 11.88
C LEU A 65 -19.14 11.68 10.60
N THR A 66 -19.55 12.63 9.76
CA THR A 66 -20.42 12.36 8.60
C THR A 66 -19.65 11.96 7.34
N ASN A 67 -18.45 12.52 7.11
CA ASN A 67 -17.66 12.23 5.91
C ASN A 67 -16.76 10.98 6.04
N SER A 68 -16.29 10.67 7.25
CA SER A 68 -15.34 9.57 7.49
C SER A 68 -16.00 8.19 7.47
N ASN A 69 -17.27 8.09 7.90
CA ASN A 69 -17.96 6.80 8.08
C ASN A 69 -18.36 6.11 6.77
N ASN A 70 -18.76 6.87 5.74
CA ASN A 70 -19.16 6.29 4.46
C ASN A 70 -17.96 5.75 3.67
N GLN A 71 -16.84 6.48 3.70
CA GLN A 71 -15.61 6.03 3.06
C GLN A 71 -15.02 4.82 3.79
N LEU A 72 -14.90 4.86 5.12
CA LEU A 72 -14.41 3.72 5.92
C LEU A 72 -15.27 2.47 5.72
N LYS A 73 -16.60 2.60 5.72
CA LYS A 73 -17.51 1.50 5.42
C LYS A 73 -17.27 0.93 4.02
N SER A 74 -17.08 1.79 3.01
CA SER A 74 -16.77 1.35 1.65
C SER A 74 -15.43 0.61 1.56
N PHE A 75 -14.40 1.07 2.26
CA PHE A 75 -13.09 0.42 2.31
C PHE A 75 -13.16 -0.93 3.01
N TYR A 76 -13.87 -1.02 4.13
CA TYR A 76 -14.09 -2.27 4.85
C TYR A 76 -14.79 -3.32 3.97
N MET A 77 -15.84 -2.92 3.24
CA MET A 77 -16.54 -3.81 2.30
C MET A 77 -15.64 -4.26 1.13
N LYS A 78 -14.79 -3.38 0.60
CA LYS A 78 -13.79 -3.73 -0.44
C LYS A 78 -12.80 -4.77 0.08
N ILE A 79 -12.31 -4.61 1.31
CA ILE A 79 -11.38 -5.57 1.95
C ILE A 79 -12.04 -6.95 2.11
N ILE A 80 -13.30 -7.01 2.58
CA ILE A 80 -14.03 -8.27 2.71
C ILE A 80 -14.18 -8.97 1.35
N LYS A 81 -14.57 -8.22 0.32
CA LYS A 81 -14.73 -8.76 -1.05
C LYS A 81 -13.41 -9.31 -1.60
N ALA A 82 -12.31 -8.59 -1.39
CA ALA A 82 -10.99 -9.03 -1.82
C ALA A 82 -10.53 -10.32 -1.09
N LYS A 83 -10.76 -10.40 0.23
CA LYS A 83 -10.46 -11.61 1.01
C LYS A 83 -11.26 -12.82 0.53
N LYS A 84 -12.56 -12.65 0.26
CA LYS A 84 -13.42 -13.71 -0.28
C LYS A 84 -12.94 -14.17 -1.65
N ALA A 85 -12.69 -13.24 -2.57
CA ALA A 85 -12.17 -13.58 -3.90
C ALA A 85 -10.86 -14.37 -3.83
N LYS A 86 -9.94 -14.00 -2.93
CA LYS A 86 -8.69 -14.75 -2.69
C LYS A 86 -8.97 -16.18 -2.21
N GLN A 87 -9.88 -16.35 -1.26
CA GLN A 87 -10.27 -17.69 -0.77
C GLN A 87 -10.90 -18.54 -1.88
N ASP A 88 -11.77 -17.96 -2.70
CA ASP A 88 -12.40 -18.66 -3.83
C ASP A 88 -11.35 -19.13 -4.84
N TYR A 89 -10.36 -18.29 -5.15
CA TYR A 89 -9.23 -18.67 -6.01
C TYR A 89 -8.39 -19.81 -5.42
N ILE A 90 -8.07 -19.75 -4.13
CA ILE A 90 -7.33 -20.83 -3.45
C ILE A 90 -8.11 -22.15 -3.51
N SER A 91 -9.43 -22.09 -3.27
CA SER A 91 -10.31 -23.26 -3.35
C SER A 91 -10.36 -23.84 -4.77
N LYS A 92 -10.39 -23.00 -5.81
CA LYS A 92 -10.28 -23.44 -7.21
C LYS A 92 -8.95 -24.15 -7.47
N ILE A 93 -7.82 -23.57 -7.05
CA ILE A 93 -6.49 -24.19 -7.21
C ILE A 93 -6.45 -25.56 -6.52
N ARG A 94 -6.94 -25.65 -5.28
CA ARG A 94 -7.00 -26.91 -4.54
C ARG A 94 -7.88 -27.95 -5.23
N SER A 95 -9.05 -27.55 -5.73
CA SER A 95 -9.94 -28.46 -6.46
C SER A 95 -9.28 -28.99 -7.73
N VAL A 96 -8.60 -28.12 -8.50
CA VAL A 96 -7.86 -28.53 -9.70
C VAL A 96 -6.71 -29.47 -9.33
N ALA A 97 -5.94 -29.16 -8.29
CA ALA A 97 -4.84 -30.01 -7.82
C ALA A 97 -5.35 -31.38 -7.36
N GLN A 98 -6.47 -31.43 -6.63
CA GLN A 98 -7.10 -32.69 -6.19
C GLN A 98 -7.66 -33.51 -7.35
N LYS A 99 -8.28 -32.86 -8.34
CA LYS A 99 -8.85 -33.52 -9.52
C LYS A 99 -7.77 -33.90 -10.54
N SER A 100 -6.58 -33.32 -10.45
CA SER A 100 -5.48 -33.66 -11.34
C SER A 100 -5.03 -35.10 -11.08
N LYS A 101 -5.00 -35.93 -12.13
CA LYS A 101 -4.43 -37.28 -12.05
C LYS A 101 -2.98 -37.14 -11.59
N LYS A 102 -2.54 -37.99 -10.64
CA LYS A 102 -1.12 -38.11 -10.27
C LYS A 102 -0.33 -38.50 -11.52
N ILE A 103 0.28 -37.51 -12.15
CA ILE A 103 1.17 -37.69 -13.29
C ILE A 103 2.47 -38.27 -12.74
N THR A 104 2.94 -39.37 -13.33
CA THR A 104 4.27 -39.89 -13.01
C THR A 104 5.34 -38.97 -13.59
N LYS A 105 6.55 -39.02 -13.02
CA LYS A 105 7.70 -38.21 -13.50
C LYS A 105 7.94 -38.38 -15.00
N ASP A 106 7.74 -39.58 -15.54
CA ASP A 106 7.95 -39.88 -16.95
C ASP A 106 6.81 -39.37 -17.84
N GLN A 107 5.57 -39.44 -17.37
CA GLN A 107 4.43 -38.82 -18.05
C GLN A 107 4.58 -37.30 -18.14
N PHE A 108 5.07 -36.67 -17.06
CA PHE A 108 5.39 -35.24 -17.06
C PHE A 108 6.49 -34.91 -18.07
N LYS A 109 7.63 -35.62 -18.02
CA LYS A 109 8.73 -35.42 -18.98
C LYS A 109 8.30 -35.60 -20.42
N LYS A 110 7.47 -36.61 -20.71
CA LYS A 110 6.93 -36.86 -22.06
C LYS A 110 6.04 -35.71 -22.53
N ALA A 111 5.19 -35.18 -21.65
CA ALA A 111 4.35 -34.03 -21.95
C ALA A 111 5.17 -32.75 -22.20
N VAL A 112 6.14 -32.45 -21.33
CA VAL A 112 7.04 -31.30 -21.50
C VAL A 112 7.84 -31.41 -22.79
N ASN A 113 8.42 -32.58 -23.09
CA ASN A 113 9.16 -32.79 -24.34
C ASN A 113 8.27 -32.56 -25.58
N LYS A 114 7.02 -33.05 -25.55
CA LYS A 114 6.05 -32.83 -26.63
C LYS A 114 5.65 -31.35 -26.77
N MET A 115 5.59 -30.63 -25.66
CA MET A 115 5.31 -29.19 -25.66
C MET A 115 6.49 -28.36 -26.16
N ILE A 116 7.74 -28.81 -25.97
CA ILE A 116 8.91 -28.09 -26.47
C ILE A 116 9.13 -28.40 -27.96
N LYS A 117 9.03 -29.67 -28.36
CA LYS A 117 9.43 -30.14 -29.69
C LYS A 117 8.37 -31.08 -30.30
N ASN A 118 7.95 -30.79 -31.53
CA ASN A 118 7.06 -31.64 -32.32
C ASN A 118 7.74 -31.96 -33.66
N ASN A 119 7.83 -33.24 -34.04
CA ASN A 119 8.39 -33.69 -35.33
C ASN A 119 9.70 -32.98 -35.74
N ASN A 120 10.69 -32.99 -34.85
CA ASN A 120 12.00 -32.36 -35.04
C ASN A 120 12.07 -30.82 -35.01
N GLU A 121 10.94 -30.12 -34.89
CA GLU A 121 10.85 -28.66 -34.83
C GLU A 121 10.31 -28.17 -33.48
N TYR A 122 10.53 -26.90 -33.16
CA TYR A 122 9.98 -26.29 -31.95
C TYR A 122 8.48 -26.04 -32.10
N SER A 123 7.72 -26.31 -31.03
CA SER A 123 6.30 -25.97 -31.04
C SER A 123 6.10 -24.46 -31.07
N THR A 124 4.99 -24.01 -31.66
CA THR A 124 4.61 -22.60 -31.69
C THR A 124 4.46 -21.99 -30.30
N GLU A 125 3.98 -22.77 -29.34
CA GLU A 125 3.80 -22.40 -27.94
C GLU A 125 5.14 -22.19 -27.24
N PHE A 126 6.11 -23.05 -27.54
CA PHE A 126 7.46 -22.91 -27.01
C PHE A 126 8.18 -21.70 -27.58
N VAL A 127 8.06 -21.45 -28.88
CA VAL A 127 8.61 -20.24 -29.52
C VAL A 127 8.00 -18.99 -28.89
N LYS A 128 6.68 -18.91 -28.74
CA LYS A 128 5.98 -17.79 -28.08
C LYS A 128 6.47 -17.55 -26.65
N LEU A 129 6.68 -18.62 -25.89
CA LEU A 129 7.22 -18.54 -24.53
C LEU A 129 8.64 -17.98 -24.54
N ALA A 130 9.51 -18.49 -25.41
CA ALA A 130 10.90 -18.04 -25.51
C ALA A 130 11.00 -16.57 -25.97
N THR A 131 10.17 -16.16 -26.94
CA THR A 131 10.04 -14.75 -27.35
C THR A 131 9.57 -13.86 -26.19
N SER A 132 8.57 -14.32 -25.42
CA SER A 132 8.10 -13.57 -24.26
C SER A 132 9.18 -13.41 -23.19
N ILE A 133 9.99 -14.45 -22.95
CA ILE A 133 11.13 -14.39 -22.02
C ILE A 133 12.19 -13.41 -22.53
N SER A 134 12.48 -13.41 -23.83
CA SER A 134 13.44 -12.46 -24.41
C SER A 134 12.97 -11.01 -24.33
N ASN A 135 11.66 -10.79 -24.39
CA ASN A 135 11.06 -9.45 -24.33
C ASN A 135 10.88 -8.93 -22.91
N ILE A 136 11.00 -9.78 -21.89
CA ILE A 136 11.05 -9.34 -20.50
C ILE A 136 12.40 -8.61 -20.31
N GLU A 137 12.34 -7.34 -19.91
CA GLU A 137 13.50 -6.51 -19.49
C GLU A 137 14.59 -6.22 -20.55
N THR A 138 14.31 -6.31 -21.86
CA THR A 138 15.31 -6.08 -22.94
C THR A 138 16.56 -6.95 -22.80
N ILE A 139 16.38 -8.20 -22.35
CA ILE A 139 17.46 -9.14 -22.14
C ILE A 139 18.04 -9.57 -23.50
N SER A 140 19.37 -9.59 -23.63
CA SER A 140 20.05 -10.07 -24.83
C SER A 140 19.62 -11.51 -25.17
N LEU A 141 19.58 -11.84 -26.47
CA LEU A 141 19.15 -13.17 -26.93
C LEU A 141 19.99 -14.32 -26.32
N SER A 142 21.27 -14.07 -26.04
CA SER A 142 22.15 -15.01 -25.35
C SER A 142 21.71 -15.29 -23.91
N ALA A 143 21.36 -14.25 -23.15
CA ALA A 143 20.84 -14.39 -21.80
C ALA A 143 19.45 -15.03 -21.78
N ALA A 144 18.56 -14.70 -22.72
CA ALA A 144 17.28 -15.40 -22.89
C ALA A 144 17.48 -16.90 -23.15
N THR A 145 18.44 -17.25 -24.02
CA THR A 145 18.84 -18.64 -24.28
C THR A 145 19.30 -19.35 -22.99
N GLU A 146 20.10 -18.68 -22.16
CA GLU A 146 20.60 -19.24 -20.90
C GLU A 146 19.48 -19.47 -19.88
N TYR A 147 18.55 -18.52 -19.73
CA TYR A 147 17.38 -18.68 -18.87
C TYR A 147 16.47 -19.81 -19.37
N THR A 148 16.24 -19.91 -20.67
CA THR A 148 15.49 -21.02 -21.27
C THR A 148 16.16 -22.36 -20.98
N LYS A 149 17.49 -22.45 -21.09
CA LYS A 149 18.26 -23.65 -20.70
C LYS A 149 18.08 -24.01 -19.23
N LYS A 150 18.17 -23.03 -18.33
CA LYS A 150 17.98 -23.22 -16.87
C LYS A 150 16.57 -23.71 -16.54
N ILE A 151 15.54 -23.11 -17.13
CA ILE A 151 14.12 -23.51 -16.95
C ILE A 151 13.91 -24.95 -17.42
N ILE A 152 14.42 -25.32 -18.59
CA ILE A 152 14.24 -26.67 -19.14
C ILE A 152 15.01 -27.70 -18.32
N THR A 153 16.22 -27.35 -17.88
CA THR A 153 17.01 -28.20 -16.99
C THR A 153 16.27 -28.45 -15.68
N PHE A 154 15.64 -27.43 -15.11
CA PHE A 154 14.79 -27.55 -13.93
C PHE A 154 13.58 -28.47 -14.16
N LEU A 155 12.88 -28.32 -15.29
CA LEU A 155 11.68 -29.09 -15.60
C LEU A 155 11.96 -30.57 -15.93
N ILE A 156 13.06 -30.87 -16.61
CA ILE A 156 13.34 -32.21 -17.17
C ILE A 156 14.45 -32.94 -16.39
N GLY A 157 15.26 -32.20 -15.64
CA GLY A 157 16.41 -32.70 -14.87
C GLY A 157 17.64 -33.01 -15.73
N LYS A 158 17.66 -32.60 -17.00
CA LYS A 158 18.81 -32.76 -17.91
C LYS A 158 18.98 -31.49 -18.76
N PRO A 159 20.23 -31.05 -18.99
CA PRO A 159 20.48 -29.85 -19.77
C PRO A 159 20.27 -30.08 -21.27
N PRO A 160 19.64 -29.14 -21.99
CA PRO A 160 19.30 -29.30 -23.41
C PRO A 160 20.51 -28.97 -24.31
N ASN A 161 21.59 -29.77 -24.18
CA ASN A 161 22.95 -29.44 -24.66
C ASN A 161 23.12 -29.25 -26.18
N HIS A 162 22.14 -29.59 -27.02
CA HIS A 162 22.34 -29.70 -28.47
C HIS A 162 21.27 -29.01 -29.33
N TRP A 163 20.19 -28.56 -28.73
CA TRP A 163 19.01 -28.10 -29.48
C TRP A 163 18.72 -26.63 -29.18
N ILE A 164 18.96 -26.17 -27.95
CA ILE A 164 18.70 -24.77 -27.57
C ILE A 164 19.99 -23.96 -27.67
N SER A 165 20.07 -23.10 -28.67
CA SER A 165 21.15 -22.15 -28.88
C SER A 165 20.60 -20.80 -29.31
N THR A 166 21.43 -19.76 -29.23
CA THR A 166 21.08 -18.41 -29.68
C THR A 166 20.66 -18.41 -31.15
N GLY A 167 21.36 -19.16 -32.01
CA GLY A 167 21.01 -19.28 -33.43
C GLY A 167 19.74 -20.12 -33.69
N THR A 168 19.33 -20.96 -32.73
CA THR A 168 18.07 -21.71 -32.83
C THR A 168 16.86 -20.89 -32.36
N LEU A 169 17.08 -19.90 -31.49
CA LEU A 169 16.04 -19.02 -30.94
C LEU A 169 15.83 -17.74 -31.76
N SER A 170 16.76 -17.38 -32.64
CA SER A 170 16.68 -16.22 -33.54
C SER A 170 15.97 -16.48 -34.88
N ARG A 171 15.64 -17.75 -35.18
CA ARG A 171 14.93 -18.15 -36.40
C ARG A 171 13.43 -18.17 -36.16
#